data_AF-A0A1S9PDU2-F1
#
_entry.id   AF-A0A1S9PDU2-F1
#
_cell.length_a   1.000
_cell.length_b   1.000
_cell.length_c   1.000
_cell.angle_alpha   90.00
_cell.angle_beta   90.00
_cell.angle_gamma   90.00
#
_symmetry.space_group_name_H-M   'P 1'
#
loop_
_entity.id
_entity.type
_entity.pdbx_description
1 polymer ?
#
loop_
_entity_poly.entity_id
_entity_poly.type
_entity_poly.pdbx_seq_one_letter_code
_entity_poly.pdbx_strand_id
1 'polypeptide(L)' 'MTTTAKREKLHALINNADDKKVDQLYLIWSDEPEESYDWQNDKAFLAELDDRVMRVKTGVDRGVTLEEFKRSIELRYKR' A
#
# COMPACT_ATOMS: atom_id res chain seq x y z
N MET A 1 -14.87 3.40 -31.79
CA MET A 1 -14.87 4.35 -30.64
C MET A 1 -13.50 4.29 -29.99
N THR A 2 -12.82 5.43 -29.87
CA THR A 2 -11.47 5.50 -29.27
C THR A 2 -11.52 5.25 -27.76
N THR A 3 -10.39 4.87 -27.16
CA THR A 3 -10.28 4.72 -25.70
C THR A 3 -10.62 6.02 -24.97
N THR A 4 -10.23 7.17 -25.54
CA THR A 4 -10.58 8.49 -25.02
C THR A 4 -12.10 8.70 -24.99
N ALA A 5 -12.79 8.43 -26.10
CA ALA A 5 -14.24 8.55 -26.17
C ALA A 5 -14.97 7.57 -25.22
N LYS A 6 -14.41 6.39 -24.96
CA LYS A 6 -14.91 5.47 -23.94
C LYS A 6 -14.80 6.06 -22.52
N ARG A 7 -13.65 6.65 -22.18
CA ARG A 7 -13.42 7.27 -20.86
C ARG A 7 -14.32 8.47 -20.62
N GLU A 8 -14.44 9.37 -21.60
CA GLU A 8 -15.34 10.54 -21.52
C GLU A 8 -16.79 10.12 -21.25
N LYS A 9 -17.25 9.06 -21.94
CA LYS A 9 -18.60 8.53 -21.76
C LYS A 9 -18.79 7.89 -20.37
N LEU A 10 -17.80 7.18 -19.85
CA LEU A 10 -17.86 6.63 -18.49
C LEU A 10 -17.88 7.72 -17.43
N HIS A 11 -17.06 8.77 -17.57
CA HIS A 11 -17.09 9.93 -16.67
C HIS A 11 -18.45 10.61 -16.67
N ALA A 12 -19.04 10.83 -17.85
CA ALA A 12 -20.38 11.40 -17.95
C ALA A 12 -21.44 10.50 -17.30
N LEU A 13 -21.27 9.18 -17.37
CA LEU A 13 -22.20 8.21 -16.78
C LEU A 13 -22.12 8.23 -15.25
N ILE A 14 -20.91 8.27 -14.67
CA ILE A 14 -20.70 8.39 -13.23
C ILE A 14 -21.25 9.73 -12.71
N ASN A 15 -20.95 10.84 -13.39
CA ASN A 15 -21.37 12.18 -12.93
C ASN A 15 -22.88 12.41 -12.93
N ASN A 16 -23.63 11.63 -13.72
CA ASN A 16 -25.08 11.75 -13.85
C ASN A 16 -25.83 10.50 -13.35
N ALA A 17 -25.12 9.53 -12.76
CA ALA A 17 -25.73 8.34 -12.20
C ALA A 17 -26.48 8.70 -10.92
N ASP A 18 -27.67 8.12 -10.75
CA ASP A 18 -28.34 8.11 -9.46
C ASP A 18 -27.58 7.18 -8.48
N ASP A 19 -27.76 7.41 -7.17
CA ASP A 19 -27.05 6.69 -6.12
C ASP A 19 -27.11 5.16 -6.29
N LYS A 20 -28.28 4.64 -6.70
CA LYS A 20 -28.47 3.20 -6.94
C LYS A 20 -27.57 2.67 -8.06
N LYS A 21 -27.39 3.42 -9.14
CA LYS A 21 -26.47 3.06 -10.22
C LYS A 21 -25.00 3.22 -9.81
N VAL A 22 -24.68 4.22 -8.99
CA VAL A 22 -23.33 4.38 -8.42
C VAL A 22 -22.97 3.17 -7.57
N ASP A 23 -23.86 2.73 -6.68
CA ASP A 23 -23.64 1.56 -5.83
C ASP A 23 -23.44 0.28 -6.64
N GLN A 24 -24.21 0.09 -7.71
CA GLN A 24 -24.05 -1.05 -8.61
C GLN A 24 -22.71 -1.02 -9.36
N LEU A 25 -22.28 0.14 -9.84
CA LEU A 25 -20.98 0.31 -10.49
C LEU A 25 -19.82 0.09 -9.50
N TYR A 26 -19.96 0.58 -8.28
CA TYR A 26 -18.98 0.38 -7.21
C TYR A 26 -18.85 -1.10 -6.86
N LEU A 27 -19.96 -1.82 -6.72
CA LEU A 27 -19.95 -3.26 -6.40
C LEU A 27 -19.20 -4.07 -7.47
N ILE A 28 -19.44 -3.75 -8.75
CA ILE A 28 -18.77 -4.41 -9.88
C ILE A 28 -17.26 -4.14 -9.88
N TRP A 29 -16.84 -2.91 -9.55
CA TRP A 29 -15.42 -2.55 -9.50
C TRP A 29 -14.70 -3.01 -8.23
N SER A 30 -15.39 -3.06 -7.08
CA SER A 30 -14.79 -3.48 -5.81
C SER A 30 -14.44 -4.97 -5.77
N ASP A 31 -15.02 -5.76 -6.68
CA ASP A 31 -14.71 -7.19 -6.86
C ASP A 31 -13.56 -7.41 -7.85
N GLU A 32 -13.06 -6.35 -8.51
CA GLU A 32 -11.78 -6.42 -9.21
C GLU A 32 -10.67 -6.37 -8.16
N PRO A 33 -9.76 -7.36 -8.12
CA PRO A 33 -8.61 -7.28 -7.23
C PRO A 33 -7.83 -6.03 -7.60
N GLU A 34 -7.69 -5.09 -6.67
CA GLU A 34 -6.76 -3.98 -6.83
C GLU A 34 -5.42 -4.56 -7.25
N GLU A 35 -4.83 -4.04 -8.33
CA GLU A 35 -3.42 -4.26 -8.70
C GLU A 35 -2.53 -3.64 -7.60
N SER A 36 -2.59 -4.25 -6.43
CA SER A 36 -1.76 -3.94 -5.28
C SER A 36 -0.55 -4.85 -5.34
N TYR A 37 0.57 -4.34 -4.85
CA TYR A 37 1.77 -5.16 -4.73
C TYR A 37 1.48 -6.31 -3.75
N ASP A 38 1.42 -7.51 -4.31
CA ASP A 38 1.21 -8.73 -3.55
C ASP A 38 2.53 -9.15 -2.87
N TRP A 39 2.79 -8.48 -1.75
CA TRP A 39 3.97 -8.70 -0.92
C TRP A 39 4.07 -10.15 -0.40
N GLN A 40 2.96 -10.89 -0.35
CA GLN A 40 2.95 -12.29 0.10
C GLN A 40 3.61 -13.22 -0.92
N ASN A 41 3.71 -12.81 -2.18
CA ASN A 41 4.38 -13.56 -3.24
C ASN A 41 5.80 -13.07 -3.53
N ASP A 42 6.25 -11.98 -2.92
CA ASP A 42 7.62 -11.51 -3.04
C ASP A 42 8.56 -12.28 -2.09
N LYS A 43 9.22 -13.29 -2.63
CA LYS A 43 10.17 -14.12 -1.89
C LYS A 43 11.35 -13.35 -1.32
N ALA A 44 11.79 -12.28 -1.98
CA ALA A 44 12.91 -11.48 -1.49
C ALA A 44 12.49 -10.66 -0.26
N PHE A 45 11.28 -10.10 -0.31
CA PHE A 45 10.69 -9.41 0.83
C PHE A 45 10.48 -10.36 2.01
N LEU A 46 9.92 -11.55 1.78
CA LEU A 46 9.71 -12.54 2.85
C LEU A 46 11.02 -12.98 3.49
N ALA A 47 12.08 -13.21 2.70
CA ALA A 47 13.39 -13.58 3.22
C ALA A 47 14.01 -12.47 4.09
N GLU A 48 13.90 -11.21 3.66
CA GLU A 48 14.37 -10.07 4.45
C GLU A 48 13.60 -9.94 5.79
N LEU A 49 12.30 -10.19 5.74
CA LEU A 49 11.44 -10.13 6.92
C LEU A 49 11.79 -11.24 7.92
N ASP A 50 11.98 -12.47 7.45
CA ASP A 50 12.39 -13.61 8.28
C ASP A 50 13.75 -13.36 8.93
N ASP A 51 14.72 -12.82 8.18
CA ASP A 51 16.04 -12.47 8.70
C ASP A 51 15.93 -11.41 9.81
N ARG A 52 15.09 -10.37 9.63
CA ARG A 52 14.87 -9.34 10.66
C ARG A 52 14.24 -9.91 11.91
N VAL A 53 13.25 -10.78 11.76
CA VAL A 53 12.62 -11.47 12.90
C VAL A 53 13.67 -12.31 13.65
N MET A 54 14.53 -13.03 12.93
CA MET A 54 15.59 -13.83 13.53
C MET A 54 16.59 -12.96 14.28
N ARG A 55 17.05 -11.86 13.70
CA ARG A 55 18.01 -10.95 14.35
C ARG A 55 17.46 -10.35 15.64
N VAL A 56 16.17 -10.03 15.70
CA VAL A 56 15.52 -9.57 16.94
C VAL A 56 15.43 -10.71 17.96
N LYS A 57 14.99 -11.90 17.54
CA LYS A 57 14.88 -13.08 18.43
C LYS A 57 16.21 -13.50 19.04
N THR A 58 17.30 -13.44 18.26
CA THR A 58 18.65 -13.79 18.73
C THR A 58 19.33 -12.64 19.48
N GLY A 59 18.67 -11.49 19.62
CA GLY A 59 19.21 -10.31 20.32
C GLY A 59 20.35 -9.61 19.58
N VAL A 60 20.53 -9.93 18.29
CA VAL A 60 21.47 -9.23 17.39
C VAL A 60 20.98 -7.81 17.17
N ASP A 61 19.70 -7.65 16.84
CA ASP A 61 19.04 -6.36 16.78
C ASP A 61 18.22 -6.16 18.05
N ARG A 62 18.55 -5.11 18.81
CA ARG A 62 17.85 -4.77 20.04
C ARG A 62 16.82 -3.69 19.75
N GLY A 63 15.63 -3.84 20.34
CA GLY A 63 14.67 -2.75 20.39
C GLY A 63 15.27 -1.54 21.13
N VAL A 64 14.99 -0.35 20.62
CA VAL A 64 15.31 0.93 21.28
C VAL A 64 14.03 1.64 21.62
N THR A 65 14.07 2.46 22.66
CA THR A 65 12.97 3.36 22.97
C THR A 65 12.85 4.44 21.90
N LEU A 66 11.65 5.03 21.79
CA LEU A 66 11.42 6.14 20.86
C LEU A 66 12.34 7.35 21.15
N GLU A 67 12.66 7.59 22.41
CA GLU A 67 13.54 8.70 22.81
C GLU A 67 15.00 8.46 22.41
N GLU A 68 15.49 7.23 22.56
CA GLU A 68 16.82 6.83 22.04
C GLU A 68 16.88 6.95 20.52
N PHE A 69 15.81 6.53 19.83
CA PHE A 69 15.72 6.65 18.39
C PHE A 69 15.74 8.11 17.92
N LYS A 70 14.91 8.99 18.51
CA LYS A 70 14.90 10.43 18.20
C LYS A 70 16.28 11.06 18.41
N ARG A 71 16.92 10.76 19.55
CA ARG A 71 18.27 11.25 19.84
C ARG A 71 19.29 10.79 18.80
N SER A 72 19.19 9.55 18.32
CA SER A 72 20.08 9.01 17.28
C SER A 72 19.92 9.75 15.94
N ILE A 73 18.70 10.17 15.60
CA ILE A 73 18.39 10.95 14.41
C ILE A 73 19.00 12.35 14.53
N GLU A 74 18.76 13.03 15.65
CA GLU A 74 19.31 14.38 15.90
C GLU A 74 20.84 14.41 15.85
N LEU A 75 21.50 13.38 16.38
CA LEU A 75 22.96 13.24 16.31
C LEU A 75 23.47 13.01 14.89
N ARG A 76 22.67 12.35 14.03
CA ARG A 76 23.03 12.08 12.64
C ARG A 76 22.89 13.31 11.75
N TYR A 77 21.93 14.19 12.03
CA TYR A 77 21.73 15.45 11.30
C TYR A 77 22.65 16.61 11.75
N LYS A 78 23.34 16.46 12.89
CA LYS A 78 24.33 17.44 13.38
C LYS A 78 25.76 17.18 12.91
N ARG A 79 25.99 16.12 12.13
CA ARG A 79 27.25 15.85 11.42
C ARG A 79 27.18 16.37 10.00
#